data_AF-A0A2H1W9Q4-F1
#
_entry.id   AF-A0A2H1W9Q4-F1
#
_cell.length_a   1.000
_cell.length_b   1.000
_cell.length_c   1.000
_cell.angle_alpha   90.00
_cell.angle_beta   90.00
_cell.angle_gamma   90.00
#
_symmetry.space_group_name_H-M   'P 1'
#
loop_
_entity.id
_entity.type
_entity.pdbx_description
1 polymer ?
#
loop_
_entity_poly.entity_id
_entity_poly.type
_entity_poly.pdbx_seq_one_letter_code
_entity_poly.pdbx_strand_id
1 'polypeptide(L)'
;MASVRSVLILAVLCILAGAHSQATDEEVPINADELENIIDEAEVKNSGNTWVPCDFSGISTESCYDCNTRIICKKIGGLLLECPKNFVPYCNEGKCSNEPTPECA
;
A
#
# COMPACT_ATOMS: atom_id res chain seq x y z
N MET A 1 -20.64 -26.20 50.25
CA MET A 1 -21.77 -25.31 49.97
C MET A 1 -21.31 -23.87 50.13
N ALA A 2 -20.65 -23.35 49.10
CA ALA A 2 -20.39 -21.93 48.91
C ALA A 2 -21.12 -21.54 47.62
N SER A 3 -21.90 -20.47 47.73
CA SER A 3 -23.08 -20.20 46.91
C SER A 3 -22.73 -19.96 45.44
N VAL A 4 -23.35 -20.74 44.55
CA VAL A 4 -23.27 -20.61 43.07
C VAL A 4 -23.66 -19.19 42.60
N ARG A 5 -24.36 -18.44 43.46
CA ARG A 5 -24.74 -17.04 43.24
C ARG A 5 -23.55 -16.06 43.25
N SER A 6 -22.43 -16.38 43.91
CA SER A 6 -21.28 -15.45 44.01
C SER A 6 -20.37 -15.47 42.78
N VAL A 7 -20.34 -16.57 42.01
CA VAL A 7 -19.53 -16.66 40.78
C VAL A 7 -20.18 -15.88 39.63
N LEU A 8 -21.52 -15.85 39.59
CA LEU A 8 -22.28 -15.11 38.58
C LEU A 8 -22.10 -13.58 38.68
N ILE A 9 -21.89 -13.04 39.89
CA ILE A 9 -21.73 -11.59 40.10
C ILE A 9 -20.36 -11.11 39.60
N LEU A 10 -19.31 -11.94 39.69
CA LEU A 10 -17.96 -11.60 39.22
C LEU A 10 -17.83 -11.62 37.69
N ALA A 11 -18.64 -12.42 36.98
CA ALA A 11 -18.62 -12.45 35.52
C ALA A 11 -19.30 -11.24 34.87
N VAL A 12 -20.29 -10.62 35.54
CA VAL A 12 -21.04 -9.47 35.01
C VAL A 12 -20.25 -8.15 35.15
N LEU A 13 -19.38 -8.03 36.15
CA LEU A 13 -18.61 -6.81 36.39
C LEU A 13 -17.44 -6.56 35.41
N CYS A 14 -16.96 -7.60 34.71
CA CYS A 14 -15.92 -7.43 33.68
C CYS A 14 -16.45 -6.95 32.31
N ILE A 15 -17.77 -6.98 32.08
CA ILE A 15 -18.37 -6.51 30.82
C ILE A 15 -18.54 -4.98 30.82
N LEU A 16 -18.47 -4.32 31.97
CA LEU A 16 -18.70 -2.87 32.12
C LEU A 16 -17.45 -2.00 32.00
N ALA A 17 -16.26 -2.57 31.73
CA ALA A 17 -15.01 -1.79 31.67
C ALA A 17 -14.29 -1.84 30.30
N GLY A 18 -14.85 -2.51 29.29
CA GLY A 18 -14.22 -2.63 27.97
C GLY A 18 -15.23 -2.51 26.85
N ALA A 19 -14.98 -1.60 25.92
CA ALA A 19 -15.93 -1.04 24.94
C ALA A 19 -16.94 -0.11 25.62
N HIS A 20 -17.30 1.06 25.12
CA HIS A 20 -17.57 1.37 23.73
C HIS A 20 -17.22 2.85 23.53
N SER A 21 -16.14 3.14 22.80
CA SER A 21 -16.04 4.41 22.10
C SER A 21 -17.24 4.48 21.15
N GLN A 22 -18.12 5.46 21.34
CA GLN A 22 -19.19 5.78 20.40
C GLN A 22 -18.55 6.20 19.08
N ALA A 23 -18.40 5.25 18.15
CA ALA A 23 -18.51 5.56 16.74
C ALA A 23 -20.00 5.49 16.45
N THR A 24 -20.62 6.66 16.28
CA THR A 24 -21.98 6.80 15.80
C THR A 24 -22.06 6.18 14.42
N ASP A 25 -22.74 5.04 14.31
CA ASP A 25 -23.21 4.50 13.04
C ASP A 25 -24.43 5.34 12.63
N GLU A 26 -24.16 6.49 12.03
CA GLU A 26 -25.15 7.23 11.26
C GLU A 26 -25.10 6.63 9.86
N GLU A 27 -26.07 5.77 9.55
CA GLU A 27 -26.29 5.27 8.19
C GLU A 27 -26.70 6.45 7.31
N VAL A 28 -25.70 7.18 6.80
CA VAL A 28 -25.92 8.22 5.81
C VAL A 28 -26.43 7.51 4.55
N PRO A 29 -27.66 7.80 4.07
CA PRO A 29 -28.12 7.27 2.81
C PRO A 29 -27.25 7.87 1.72
N ILE A 30 -26.33 7.05 1.20
CA ILE A 30 -25.46 7.45 0.11
C ILE A 30 -26.34 7.53 -1.14
N ASN A 31 -26.75 8.75 -1.51
CA ASN A 31 -27.44 8.99 -2.76
C ASN A 31 -26.50 8.58 -3.90
N ALA A 32 -27.02 7.86 -4.90
CA ALA A 32 -26.20 7.31 -5.99
C ALA A 32 -25.39 8.37 -6.77
N ASP A 33 -25.79 9.64 -6.71
CA ASP A 33 -25.06 10.79 -7.25
C ASP A 33 -23.74 11.12 -6.52
N GLU A 34 -23.50 10.62 -5.31
CA GLU A 34 -22.29 10.91 -4.53
C GLU A 34 -21.19 9.85 -4.71
N LEU A 35 -21.52 8.69 -5.29
CA LEU A 35 -20.55 7.62 -5.57
C LEU A 35 -19.63 7.96 -6.75
N GLU A 36 -20.07 8.82 -7.67
CA GLU A 36 -19.25 9.24 -8.82
C GLU A 36 -18.13 10.22 -8.41
N ASN A 37 -18.29 10.99 -7.32
CA ASN A 37 -17.26 11.92 -6.83
C ASN A 37 -16.13 11.26 -6.02
N ILE A 38 -16.30 10.02 -5.55
CA ILE A 38 -15.24 9.31 -4.80
C ILE A 38 -14.21 8.69 -5.77
N ILE A 39 -14.62 8.41 -7.01
CA ILE A 39 -13.76 7.77 -8.01
C ILE A 39 -12.75 8.78 -8.60
N ASP A 40 -13.08 10.08 -8.61
CA ASP A 40 -12.20 11.12 -9.14
C ASP A 40 -11.06 11.53 -8.18
N GLU A 41 -11.17 11.27 -6.87
CA GLU A 41 -10.12 11.61 -5.89
C GLU A 41 -9.17 10.45 -5.56
N ALA A 42 -9.51 9.22 -5.93
CA ALA A 42 -8.61 8.07 -5.78
C ALA A 42 -7.49 8.03 -6.84
N GLU A 43 -7.65 8.73 -7.96
CA GLU A 43 -6.61 8.84 -8.99
C GLU A 43 -5.51 9.86 -8.63
N VAL A 44 -5.75 10.78 -7.68
CA VAL A 44 -4.82 11.91 -7.42
C VAL A 44 -3.73 11.58 -6.38
N LYS A 45 -3.71 10.36 -5.81
CA LYS A 45 -2.57 9.86 -5.02
C LYS A 45 -2.11 8.45 -5.38
N ASN A 46 -2.51 7.92 -6.54
CA ASN A 46 -1.79 6.81 -7.15
C ASN A 46 -0.67 7.38 -8.02
N SER A 47 0.45 7.71 -7.39
CA SER A 47 1.65 8.12 -8.10
C SER A 47 2.10 7.02 -9.06
N GLY A 48 1.62 7.05 -10.31
CA GLY A 48 2.25 6.52 -11.53
C GLY A 48 2.84 5.10 -11.51
N ASN A 49 2.38 4.21 -10.62
CA ASN A 49 2.99 2.90 -10.45
C ASN A 49 2.55 1.96 -11.59
N THR A 50 3.32 1.95 -12.67
CA THR A 50 3.08 1.07 -13.81
C THR A 50 3.57 -0.34 -13.49
N TRP A 51 2.71 -1.34 -13.67
CA TRP A 51 3.03 -2.74 -13.50
C TRP A 51 3.29 -3.41 -14.85
N VAL A 52 4.35 -4.20 -14.94
CA VAL A 52 4.72 -4.97 -16.14
C VAL A 52 4.94 -6.44 -15.78
N PRO A 53 4.83 -7.38 -16.73
CA PRO A 53 5.25 -8.75 -16.50
C PRO A 53 6.74 -8.78 -16.09
N CYS A 54 7.06 -9.51 -15.03
CA CYS A 54 8.45 -9.79 -14.67
C CYS A 54 8.59 -11.23 -14.19
N ASP A 55 9.64 -11.91 -14.65
CA ASP A 55 10.01 -13.23 -14.15
C ASP A 55 10.83 -13.09 -12.86
N PHE A 56 10.17 -13.35 -11.74
CA PHE A 56 10.78 -13.37 -10.41
C PHE A 56 11.86 -14.46 -10.24
N SER A 57 11.93 -15.43 -11.15
CA SER A 57 12.79 -16.62 -11.02
C SER A 57 14.19 -16.43 -11.62
N GLY A 58 14.40 -15.42 -12.47
CA GLY A 58 15.62 -15.27 -13.27
C GLY A 58 16.28 -13.89 -13.23
N ILE A 59 15.63 -12.86 -12.69
CA ILE A 59 16.14 -11.49 -12.63
C ILE A 59 16.49 -11.16 -11.18
N SER A 60 17.58 -10.42 -10.97
CA SER A 60 17.79 -9.73 -9.69
C SER A 60 16.50 -9.01 -9.31
N THR A 61 16.08 -9.09 -8.04
CA THR A 61 14.81 -8.51 -7.56
C THR A 61 14.64 -7.04 -7.99
N GLU A 62 15.75 -6.35 -8.25
CA GLU A 62 15.82 -5.03 -8.85
C GLU A 62 16.69 -5.09 -10.12
N SER A 63 16.23 -4.48 -11.21
CA SER A 63 17.01 -4.30 -12.45
C SER A 63 16.64 -3.00 -13.16
N CYS A 64 17.40 -2.62 -14.19
CA CYS A 64 17.02 -1.47 -15.02
C CYS A 64 16.05 -1.93 -16.10
N TYR A 65 14.94 -1.21 -16.24
CA TYR A 65 14.00 -1.40 -17.33
C TYR A 65 14.43 -0.60 -18.55
N ASP A 66 14.87 0.63 -18.32
CA ASP A 66 15.50 1.51 -19.29
C ASP A 66 16.55 2.40 -18.59
N CYS A 67 17.12 3.37 -19.30
CA CYS A 67 18.16 4.27 -18.79
C CYS A 67 17.72 5.15 -17.61
N ASN A 68 16.42 5.34 -17.40
CA ASN A 68 15.85 6.27 -16.42
C ASN A 68 14.80 5.62 -15.52
N THR A 69 14.52 4.33 -15.71
CA THR A 69 13.49 3.60 -14.99
C THR A 69 14.06 2.28 -14.47
N ARG A 70 13.87 2.02 -13.18
CA ARG A 70 14.16 0.72 -12.59
C ARG A 70 12.90 -0.10 -12.39
N ILE A 71 13.05 -1.42 -12.41
CA ILE A 71 11.98 -2.37 -12.15
C ILE A 71 12.27 -3.13 -10.86
N ILE A 72 11.25 -3.26 -10.01
CA ILE A 72 11.27 -4.11 -8.82
C ILE A 72 10.35 -5.30 -9.09
N CYS A 73 10.94 -6.48 -9.27
CA CYS A 73 10.21 -7.69 -9.56
C CYS A 73 9.67 -8.34 -8.28
N LYS A 74 8.36 -8.54 -8.26
CA LYS A 74 7.62 -9.23 -7.19
C LYS A 74 6.90 -10.44 -7.77
N LYS A 75 6.37 -11.29 -6.89
CA LYS A 75 5.59 -12.48 -7.30
C LYS A 75 4.39 -12.18 -8.21
N ILE A 76 3.84 -10.97 -8.12
CA ILE A 76 2.66 -10.53 -8.88
C ILE A 76 3.02 -9.82 -10.20
N GLY A 77 4.30 -9.57 -10.46
CA GLY A 77 4.77 -8.75 -11.58
C GLY A 77 5.87 -7.78 -11.17
N GLY A 78 6.32 -6.96 -12.11
CA GLY A 78 7.34 -5.94 -11.91
C GLY A 78 6.73 -4.55 -11.75
N LEU A 79 7.18 -3.84 -10.72
CA LEU A 79 6.81 -2.45 -10.49
C LEU A 79 7.85 -1.54 -11.14
N LEU A 80 7.44 -0.71 -12.09
CA LEU A 80 8.30 0.32 -12.68
C LEU A 80 8.36 1.55 -11.77
N LEU A 81 9.57 2.05 -11.55
CA LEU A 81 9.85 3.24 -10.77
C LEU A 81 10.81 4.13 -11.57
N GLU A 82 10.36 5.34 -11.91
CA GLU A 82 11.23 6.35 -12.51
C GLU A 82 12.33 6.78 -11.52
N CYS A 83 13.52 7.01 -12.06
CA CYS A 83 14.62 7.57 -11.33
C CYS A 83 14.43 9.09 -11.14
N PRO A 84 14.70 9.65 -9.95
CA PRO A 84 14.56 11.08 -9.68
C PRO A 84 15.40 11.95 -10.62
N LYS A 85 14.73 12.64 -11.54
CA LYS A 85 15.36 13.43 -12.62
C LYS A 85 16.35 14.50 -12.14
N ASN A 86 16.17 15.04 -10.93
CA ASN A 86 16.97 16.17 -10.42
C ASN A 86 18.23 15.76 -9.65
N PHE A 87 18.33 14.49 -9.24
CA PHE A 87 19.44 14.04 -8.40
C PHE A 87 20.13 12.87 -9.07
N VAL A 88 19.45 11.74 -9.13
CA VAL A 88 19.94 10.45 -9.62
C VAL A 88 19.13 10.01 -10.84
N PRO A 89 19.24 10.67 -12.01
CA PRO A 89 18.33 10.44 -13.13
C PRO A 89 18.55 9.13 -13.87
N TYR A 90 19.68 8.44 -13.68
CA TYR A 90 20.05 7.26 -14.48
C TYR A 90 19.84 5.97 -13.71
N CYS A 91 19.46 4.89 -14.37
CA CYS A 91 19.44 3.56 -13.78
C CYS A 91 20.73 2.79 -14.11
N ASN A 92 21.43 2.36 -13.06
CA ASN A 92 22.61 1.50 -13.14
C ASN A 92 22.36 0.27 -12.25
N GLU A 93 22.37 -0.94 -12.83
CA GLU A 93 22.24 -2.21 -12.10
C GLU A 93 21.02 -2.27 -11.15
N GLY A 94 19.89 -1.70 -11.55
CA GLY A 94 18.64 -1.65 -10.77
C GLY A 94 18.57 -0.53 -9.73
N LYS A 95 19.56 0.37 -9.69
CA LYS A 95 19.59 1.51 -8.76
C LYS A 95 19.73 2.83 -9.50
N CYS A 96 19.12 3.87 -8.94
CA CYS A 96 19.27 5.20 -9.49
C CYS A 96 20.65 5.79 -9.15
N SER A 97 21.26 6.44 -10.13
CA SER A 97 22.63 6.97 -10.14
C SER A 97 22.66 8.37 -10.76
N ASN A 98 23.64 9.17 -10.34
CA ASN A 98 23.91 10.48 -10.95
C ASN A 98 24.68 10.37 -12.28
N GLU A 99 25.33 9.23 -12.52
CA GLU A 99 26.17 8.99 -13.68
C GLU A 99 25.51 7.95 -14.59
N PRO A 100 25.43 8.20 -15.91
CA PRO A 100 24.88 7.24 -16.86
C PRO A 100 25.83 6.04 -17.06
N THR A 101 25.26 4.87 -17.39
CA THR A 101 26.05 3.78 -17.97
C THR A 101 26.51 4.13 -19.38
N PRO A 102 27.52 3.44 -19.94
CA PRO A 102 27.97 3.67 -21.32
C PRO A 102 26.88 3.50 -22.39
N GLU A 103 25.84 2.71 -22.12
CA GLU A 103 24.72 2.51 -23.05
C GLU A 103 23.68 3.64 -23.00
N CYS A 104 23.76 4.50 -21.99
CA CYS A 104 22.82 5.57 -21.70
C CYS A 104 23.44 6.97 -21.81
N ALA A 105 24.64 7.08 -22.41
CA ALA A 105 25.44 8.30 -22.57
C ALA A 105 25.44 8.84 -24.01
#